data_AF-A0A8B3FIS5-F1
#
_entry.id   AF-A0A8B3FIS5-F1
#
_cell.length_a   1.000
_cell.length_b   1.000
_cell.length_c   1.000
_cell.angle_alpha   90.00
_cell.angle_beta   90.00
_cell.angle_gamma   90.00
#
_symmetry.space_group_name_H-M   'P 1'
#
loop_
_entity.id
_entity.type
_entity.pdbx_description
1 polymer ?
#
loop_
_entity_poly.entity_id
_entity_poly.type
_entity_poly.pdbx_seq_one_letter_code
_entity_poly.pdbx_strand_id
1 'polypeptide(L)'
;MDFDVLDFARLLSRLPAHLPISDDYDGFVDGEYRYSKPWYASQRQHMVAWFRGQATTGAGAYTRNTPNHSARRAYNRLLDAGSRLWINEALGQDSDLVRRAAEAAALEREYRKRCRIVREHLPWDQVARLAEARSTLGGRIRALGKRFRR
;
A
#
# COMPACT_ATOMS: atom_id res chain seq x y z
N MET A 1 10.70 -6.88 10.75
CA MET A 1 10.25 -7.89 9.77
C MET A 1 10.36 -7.31 8.36
N ASP A 2 10.64 -8.10 7.34
CA ASP A 2 10.65 -7.66 5.94
C ASP A 2 10.02 -8.74 5.05
N PHE A 3 9.56 -8.34 3.87
CA PHE A 3 9.00 -9.22 2.85
C PHE A 3 9.72 -9.02 1.52
N ASP A 4 9.80 -10.07 0.70
CA ASP A 4 10.13 -9.87 -0.71
C ASP A 4 9.06 -9.00 -1.37
N VAL A 5 9.48 -8.09 -2.25
CA VAL A 5 8.60 -7.13 -2.92
C VAL A 5 7.56 -7.82 -3.80
N LEU A 6 7.86 -8.97 -4.39
CA LEU A 6 6.92 -9.73 -5.22
C LEU A 6 5.86 -10.41 -4.37
N ASP A 7 6.25 -10.95 -3.22
CA ASP A 7 5.30 -11.55 -2.27
C ASP A 7 4.38 -10.50 -1.67
N PHE A 8 4.92 -9.35 -1.30
CA PHE A 8 4.11 -8.23 -0.84
C PHE A 8 3.16 -7.74 -1.94
N ALA A 9 3.63 -7.60 -3.19
CA ALA A 9 2.76 -7.23 -4.30
C ALA A 9 1.63 -8.25 -4.57
N ARG A 10 1.90 -9.56 -4.43
CA ARG A 10 0.88 -10.62 -4.53
C ARG A 10 -0.15 -10.57 -3.41
N LEU A 11 0.25 -10.13 -2.21
CA LEU A 11 -0.68 -9.87 -1.11
C LEU A 11 -1.57 -8.67 -1.47
N LEU A 12 -0.96 -7.54 -1.82
CA LEU A 12 -1.69 -6.30 -2.17
C LEU A 12 -2.70 -6.50 -3.31
N SER A 13 -2.38 -7.33 -4.30
CA SER A 13 -3.26 -7.55 -5.45
C SER A 13 -4.60 -8.23 -5.10
N ARG A 14 -4.73 -8.77 -3.88
CA ARG A 14 -5.95 -9.42 -3.38
C ARG A 14 -6.78 -8.51 -2.47
N LEU A 15 -6.28 -7.33 -2.14
CA LEU A 15 -6.96 -6.39 -1.27
C LEU A 15 -8.03 -5.58 -2.05
N PRO A 16 -8.98 -4.93 -1.36
CA PRO A 16 -9.93 -4.02 -1.99
C PRO A 16 -9.23 -2.91 -2.78
N ALA A 17 -9.82 -2.54 -3.92
CA ALA A 17 -9.29 -1.46 -4.75
C ALA A 17 -9.59 -0.07 -4.17
N HIS A 18 -10.76 0.06 -3.56
CA HIS A 18 -11.38 1.29 -3.10
C HIS A 18 -11.78 1.15 -1.63
N LEU A 19 -11.47 2.17 -0.85
CA LEU A 19 -11.62 2.22 0.60
C LEU A 19 -11.87 3.67 1.03
N PRO A 20 -12.77 3.89 2.01
CA PRO A 20 -13.33 5.21 2.27
C PRO A 20 -12.31 6.28 2.66
N ILE A 21 -11.28 5.96 3.46
CA ILE A 21 -10.35 6.99 3.95
C ILE A 21 -9.33 7.35 2.86
N SER A 22 -8.73 6.35 2.20
CA SER A 22 -7.74 6.60 1.15
C SER A 22 -8.36 7.20 -0.10
N ASP A 23 -9.59 6.80 -0.47
CA ASP A 23 -10.29 7.38 -1.62
C ASP A 23 -10.64 8.85 -1.37
N ASP A 24 -11.16 9.18 -0.18
CA ASP A 24 -11.44 10.57 0.20
C ASP A 24 -10.17 11.43 0.18
N TYR A 25 -9.05 10.91 0.72
CA TYR A 25 -7.76 11.61 0.69
C TYR A 25 -7.26 11.92 -0.72
N ASP A 26 -7.42 10.98 -1.65
CA ASP A 26 -7.03 11.18 -3.05
C ASP A 26 -8.09 11.97 -3.87
N GLY A 27 -9.22 12.31 -3.25
CA GLY A 27 -10.34 12.99 -3.92
C GLY A 27 -11.02 12.11 -4.96
N PHE A 28 -11.08 10.80 -4.73
CA PHE A 28 -11.82 9.83 -5.55
C PHE A 28 -13.28 9.78 -5.09
N VAL A 29 -14.19 10.30 -5.92
CA VAL A 29 -15.62 10.42 -5.61
C VAL A 29 -16.42 9.99 -6.84
N ASP A 30 -17.48 9.20 -6.62
CA ASP A 30 -18.38 8.70 -7.67
C ASP A 30 -17.67 7.98 -8.84
N GLY A 31 -16.54 7.31 -8.55
CA GLY A 31 -15.78 6.57 -9.55
C GLY A 31 -14.70 7.38 -10.27
N GLU A 32 -14.50 8.65 -9.92
CA GLU A 32 -13.58 9.57 -10.61
C GLU A 32 -12.68 10.37 -9.66
N TYR A 33 -11.48 10.73 -10.12
CA TYR A 33 -10.54 11.59 -9.40
C TYR A 33 -10.83 13.07 -9.71
N ARG A 34 -11.06 13.89 -8.69
CA ARG A 34 -11.50 15.29 -8.84
C ARG A 34 -10.51 16.25 -9.51
N TYR A 35 -9.20 16.02 -9.41
CA TYR A 35 -8.20 17.01 -9.85
C TYR A 35 -7.47 16.59 -11.11
N SER A 36 -6.91 15.38 -11.14
CA SER A 36 -6.25 14.83 -12.30
C SER A 36 -6.38 13.33 -12.25
N LYS A 37 -6.78 12.72 -13.38
CA LYS A 37 -6.87 11.27 -13.48
C LYS A 37 -5.44 10.70 -13.54
N PRO A 38 -5.00 9.93 -12.53
CA PRO A 38 -3.71 9.27 -12.61
C PRO A 38 -3.75 8.18 -13.69
N TRP A 39 -2.58 7.67 -14.09
CA TRP A 39 -2.49 6.57 -15.06
C TRP A 39 -3.10 5.25 -14.55
N TYR A 40 -3.33 5.14 -13.25
CA TYR A 40 -3.92 3.99 -12.58
C TYR A 40 -5.40 4.23 -12.27
N ALA A 41 -6.19 3.16 -12.25
CA ALA A 41 -7.61 3.20 -11.89
C ALA A 41 -7.85 3.10 -10.37
N SER A 42 -6.85 2.64 -9.60
CA SER A 42 -6.92 2.55 -8.14
C SER A 42 -5.52 2.50 -7.52
N GLN A 43 -5.43 2.86 -6.24
CA GLN A 43 -4.19 2.73 -5.48
C GLN A 43 -3.70 1.27 -5.39
N ARG A 44 -4.61 0.30 -5.45
CA ARG A 44 -4.23 -1.11 -5.59
C ARG A 44 -3.40 -1.37 -6.84
N GLN A 45 -3.86 -0.90 -8.00
CA GLN A 45 -3.12 -1.07 -9.26
C GLN A 45 -1.77 -0.38 -9.17
N HIS A 46 -1.75 0.86 -8.67
CA HIS A 46 -0.54 1.64 -8.49
C HIS A 46 0.48 0.90 -7.61
N MET A 47 0.07 0.43 -6.43
CA MET A 47 0.97 -0.23 -5.48
C MET A 47 1.43 -1.60 -5.93
N VAL A 48 0.57 -2.40 -6.56
CA VAL A 48 1.00 -3.67 -7.15
C VAL A 48 2.08 -3.45 -8.22
N ALA A 49 1.90 -2.45 -9.08
CA ALA A 49 2.90 -2.08 -10.08
C ALA A 49 4.19 -1.55 -9.43
N TRP A 50 4.07 -0.66 -8.43
CA TRP A 50 5.21 -0.09 -7.71
C TRP A 50 6.10 -1.18 -7.10
N PHE A 51 5.53 -2.09 -6.31
CA PHE A 51 6.29 -3.16 -5.65
C PHE A 51 6.85 -4.18 -6.64
N ARG A 52 6.10 -4.56 -7.68
CA ARG A 52 6.65 -5.43 -8.75
C ARG A 52 7.85 -4.79 -9.45
N GLY A 53 7.77 -3.49 -9.75
CA GLY A 53 8.85 -2.74 -10.37
C GLY A 53 10.13 -2.68 -9.53
N GLN A 54 10.04 -2.88 -8.21
CA GLN A 54 11.24 -2.91 -7.34
C GLN A 54 12.14 -4.11 -7.63
N ALA A 55 11.59 -5.26 -8.04
CA ALA A 55 12.36 -6.45 -8.40
C ALA A 55 13.11 -6.32 -9.74
N THR A 56 13.08 -5.13 -10.34
CA THR A 56 13.77 -4.79 -11.59
C THR A 56 14.69 -3.59 -11.38
N THR A 57 15.50 -3.27 -12.37
CA THR A 57 16.26 -2.00 -12.42
C THR A 57 15.38 -0.79 -12.74
N GLY A 58 14.06 -0.97 -12.88
CA GLY A 58 13.13 0.12 -13.17
C GLY A 58 13.27 0.68 -14.58
N ALA A 59 12.59 1.79 -14.85
CA ALA A 59 12.69 2.54 -16.09
C ALA A 59 12.39 4.03 -15.84
N GLY A 60 12.87 4.89 -16.75
CA GLY A 60 12.67 6.34 -16.67
C GLY A 60 13.18 6.94 -15.36
N ALA A 61 12.37 7.79 -14.73
CA ALA A 61 12.70 8.45 -13.45
C ALA A 61 12.88 7.48 -12.26
N TYR A 62 12.54 6.20 -12.44
CA TYR A 62 12.63 5.17 -11.39
C TYR A 62 13.74 4.14 -11.64
N THR A 63 14.66 4.43 -12.56
CA THR A 63 15.83 3.59 -12.85
C THR A 63 16.76 3.47 -11.64
N ARG A 64 17.35 2.30 -11.44
CA ARG A 64 18.25 1.98 -10.32
C ARG A 64 19.31 0.97 -10.74
N ASN A 65 20.49 1.05 -10.11
CA ASN A 65 21.62 0.18 -10.42
C ASN A 65 21.36 -1.28 -10.06
N THR A 66 20.65 -1.52 -8.96
CA THR A 66 20.34 -2.86 -8.48
C THR A 66 18.85 -2.99 -8.16
N PRO A 67 18.24 -4.16 -8.44
CA PRO A 67 16.91 -4.49 -7.96
C PRO A 67 16.79 -4.36 -6.44
N ASN A 68 15.62 -3.96 -5.97
CA ASN A 68 15.27 -3.92 -4.56
C ASN A 68 14.27 -5.04 -4.22
N HIS A 69 14.73 -6.00 -3.43
CA HIS A 69 13.90 -7.10 -2.91
C HIS A 69 13.31 -6.83 -1.53
N SER A 70 13.50 -5.64 -0.96
CA SER A 70 12.96 -5.28 0.36
C SER A 70 11.68 -4.46 0.23
N ALA A 71 10.56 -5.03 0.65
CA ALA A 71 9.28 -4.33 0.74
C ALA A 71 9.36 -3.19 1.78
N ARG A 72 10.09 -3.37 2.88
CA ARG A 72 10.38 -2.31 3.85
C ARG A 72 11.04 -1.11 3.18
N ARG A 73 12.08 -1.36 2.40
CA ARG A 73 12.81 -0.30 1.69
C ARG A 73 11.92 0.39 0.66
N ALA A 74 11.11 -0.38 -0.06
CA ALA A 74 10.16 0.15 -1.05
C ALA A 74 9.08 1.04 -0.40
N TYR A 75 8.50 0.60 0.71
CA TYR A 75 7.52 1.36 1.49
C TYR A 75 8.10 2.68 2.02
N ASN A 76 9.32 2.64 2.58
CA ASN A 76 9.96 3.83 3.12
C ASN A 76 10.39 4.84 2.04
N ARG A 77 10.66 4.38 0.81
CA ARG A 77 11.05 5.23 -0.33
C ARG A 77 9.90 5.72 -1.19
N LEU A 78 8.70 5.18 -1.00
CA LEU A 78 7.51 5.63 -1.70
C LEU A 78 7.37 7.15 -1.50
N LEU A 79 7.01 7.92 -2.51
CA LEU A 79 6.78 9.35 -2.37
C LEU A 79 5.37 9.62 -2.82
N ASP A 80 4.42 9.02 -2.11
CA ASP A 80 2.97 9.16 -2.31
C ASP A 80 2.29 8.89 -0.96
N ALA A 81 1.45 9.83 -0.52
CA ALA A 81 0.78 9.77 0.78
C ALA A 81 -0.50 8.94 0.70
N GLY A 82 -1.32 9.12 -0.34
CA GLY A 82 -2.56 8.36 -0.57
C GLY A 82 -2.31 6.86 -0.69
N SER A 83 -1.27 6.48 -1.43
CA SER A 83 -0.80 5.10 -1.56
C SER A 83 -0.44 4.45 -0.21
N ARG A 84 0.15 5.22 0.72
CA ARG A 84 0.48 4.72 2.06
C ARG A 84 -0.75 4.54 2.92
N LEU A 85 -1.67 5.50 2.86
CA LEU A 85 -2.96 5.41 3.53
C LEU A 85 -3.71 4.17 3.02
N TRP A 86 -3.79 4.00 1.69
CA TRP A 86 -4.38 2.83 1.06
C TRP A 86 -3.71 1.54 1.52
N ILE A 87 -2.39 1.41 1.53
CA ILE A 87 -1.73 0.18 2.01
C ILE A 87 -2.18 -0.17 3.43
N ASN A 88 -2.24 0.80 4.33
CA ASN A 88 -2.58 0.55 5.73
C ASN A 88 -4.06 0.23 5.92
N GLU A 89 -4.95 1.04 5.33
CA GLU A 89 -6.38 0.80 5.36
C GLU A 89 -6.72 -0.55 4.72
N ALA A 90 -6.14 -0.81 3.54
CA ALA A 90 -6.33 -2.05 2.82
C ALA A 90 -5.83 -3.24 3.60
N LEU A 91 -4.76 -3.09 4.39
CA LEU A 91 -4.21 -4.11 5.30
C LEU A 91 -5.04 -4.32 6.59
N GLY A 92 -6.07 -3.50 6.83
CA GLY A 92 -6.95 -3.59 7.99
C GLY A 92 -6.36 -2.94 9.24
N GLN A 93 -5.59 -1.87 9.07
CA GLN A 93 -5.16 -1.02 10.19
C GLN A 93 -6.37 -0.39 10.91
N ASP A 94 -6.18 -0.01 12.17
CA ASP A 94 -7.14 0.82 12.91
C ASP A 94 -7.56 2.06 12.08
N SER A 95 -8.85 2.14 11.77
CA SER A 95 -9.42 3.21 10.95
C SER A 95 -9.20 4.60 11.56
N ASP A 96 -9.19 4.71 12.89
CA ASP A 96 -8.98 6.00 13.53
C ASP A 96 -7.53 6.45 13.41
N LEU A 97 -6.58 5.51 13.44
CA LEU A 97 -5.18 5.81 13.18
C LEU A 97 -4.94 6.24 11.73
N VAL A 98 -5.56 5.54 10.76
CA VAL A 98 -5.47 5.90 9.34
C VAL A 98 -6.10 7.28 9.10
N ARG A 99 -7.26 7.56 9.68
CA ARG A 99 -7.95 8.85 9.56
C ARG A 99 -7.10 9.99 10.13
N ARG A 100 -6.54 9.85 11.34
CA ARG A 100 -5.63 10.85 11.91
C ARG A 100 -4.41 11.12 11.01
N ALA A 101 -3.85 10.07 10.41
CA ALA A 101 -2.73 10.22 9.49
C ALA A 101 -3.14 10.97 8.21
N ALA A 102 -4.32 10.69 7.68
CA ALA A 102 -4.88 11.35 6.50
C ALA A 102 -5.14 12.84 6.77
N GLU A 103 -5.81 13.16 7.87
CA GLU A 103 -6.09 14.55 8.31
C GLU A 103 -4.80 15.34 8.52
N ALA A 104 -3.84 14.79 9.27
CA ALA A 104 -2.55 15.45 9.49
C ALA A 104 -1.79 15.71 8.19
N ALA A 105 -1.82 14.76 7.25
CA ALA A 105 -1.17 14.92 5.96
C ALA A 105 -1.91 15.90 5.03
N ALA A 106 -3.25 16.02 5.14
CA ALA A 106 -4.04 16.94 4.33
C ALA A 106 -3.79 18.41 4.71
N LEU A 107 -3.50 18.69 5.99
CA LEU A 107 -3.16 20.02 6.50
C LEU A 107 -1.78 20.52 6.06
N GLU A 108 -0.87 19.61 5.71
CA GLU A 108 0.47 19.97 5.24
C GLU A 108 0.44 20.37 3.76
N ARG A 109 1.14 21.45 3.40
CA ARG A 109 1.21 21.94 2.01
C ARG A 109 2.31 21.26 1.22
N GLU A 110 3.43 20.92 1.86
CA GLU A 110 4.59 20.36 1.20
C GLU A 110 4.45 18.85 1.00
N TYR A 111 4.42 18.41 -0.26
CA TYR A 111 4.22 17.02 -0.66
C TYR A 111 5.13 16.01 0.05
N ARG A 112 6.43 16.32 0.17
CA ARG A 112 7.40 15.42 0.83
C ARG A 112 7.14 15.31 2.33
N LYS A 113 6.69 16.39 2.98
CA LYS A 113 6.31 16.37 4.39
C LYS A 113 5.04 15.57 4.62
N ARG A 114 4.04 15.62 3.72
CA ARG A 114 2.87 14.72 3.78
C ARG A 114 3.28 13.25 3.87
N CYS A 115 4.17 12.81 2.98
CA CYS A 115 4.68 11.44 2.98
C CYS A 115 5.42 11.08 4.27
N ARG A 116 6.16 12.03 4.85
CA ARG A 116 6.82 11.86 6.15
C ARG A 116 5.80 11.71 7.27
N ILE A 117 4.81 12.59 7.37
CA ILE A 117 3.74 12.56 8.37
C ILE A 117 3.03 11.21 8.35
N VAL A 118 2.56 10.76 7.17
CA VAL A 118 1.89 9.46 7.06
C VAL A 118 2.80 8.31 7.54
N ARG A 119 4.10 8.34 7.22
CA ARG A 119 5.06 7.31 7.65
C ARG A 119 5.34 7.33 9.16
N GLU A 120 5.26 8.50 9.80
CA GLU A 120 5.40 8.62 11.27
C GLU A 120 4.20 8.01 12.00
N HIS A 121 2.98 8.21 11.48
CA HIS A 121 1.78 7.57 12.01
C HIS A 121 1.69 6.07 11.69
N LEU A 122 2.14 5.69 10.49
CA LEU A 122 1.96 4.35 9.91
C LEU A 122 3.33 3.76 9.57
N PRO A 123 4.15 3.40 10.58
CA PRO A 123 5.48 2.87 10.36
C PRO A 123 5.42 1.44 9.80
N TRP A 124 6.47 1.07 9.08
CA TRP A 124 6.58 -0.25 8.44
C TRP A 124 6.34 -1.42 9.40
N ASP A 125 6.78 -1.34 10.65
CA ASP A 125 6.67 -2.45 11.59
C ASP A 125 5.20 -2.79 11.94
N GLN A 126 4.28 -1.83 11.80
CA GLN A 126 2.85 -2.10 11.90
C GLN A 126 2.32 -2.75 10.61
N VAL A 127 2.69 -2.19 9.45
CA VAL A 127 2.35 -2.73 8.12
C VAL A 127 2.76 -4.20 8.00
N ALA A 128 3.99 -4.52 8.43
CA ALA A 128 4.54 -5.86 8.35
C ALA A 128 3.74 -6.87 9.21
N ARG A 129 3.34 -6.48 10.42
CA ARG A 129 2.52 -7.33 11.30
C ARG A 129 1.14 -7.62 10.69
N LEU A 130 0.49 -6.61 10.13
CA LEU A 130 -0.80 -6.79 9.45
C LEU A 130 -0.68 -7.71 8.22
N ALA A 131 0.39 -7.53 7.44
CA ALA A 131 0.67 -8.35 6.26
C ALA A 131 0.93 -9.82 6.62
N GLU A 132 1.68 -10.07 7.69
CA GLU A 132 1.92 -11.42 8.21
C GLU A 132 0.62 -12.08 8.69
N ALA A 133 -0.17 -11.39 9.50
CA ALA A 133 -1.44 -11.88 10.01
C ALA A 133 -2.38 -12.32 8.87
N ARG A 134 -2.42 -11.57 7.77
CA ARG A 134 -3.22 -11.95 6.60
C ARG A 134 -2.65 -13.08 5.78
N SER A 135 -1.33 -13.15 5.66
CA SER A 135 -0.66 -14.23 4.93
C SER A 135 -0.90 -15.58 5.62
N THR A 136 -0.87 -15.60 6.95
CA THR A 136 -1.17 -16.80 7.76
C THR A 136 -2.64 -17.19 7.69
N LEU A 137 -3.57 -16.25 7.78
CA LEU A 137 -5.01 -16.50 7.59
C LEU A 137 -5.32 -17.07 6.20
N GLY A 138 -4.74 -16.50 5.15
CA GLY A 138 -4.89 -16.97 3.77
C GLY A 138 -4.28 -18.35 3.50
N GLY A 139 -3.27 -18.76 4.28
CA GLY A 139 -2.74 -20.12 4.28
C GLY A 139 -3.68 -21.11 4.96
N ARG A 140 -4.22 -20.73 6.13
CA ARG A 140 -5.17 -21.55 6.91
C ARG A 140 -6.47 -21.83 6.15
N ILE A 141 -7.06 -20.83 5.49
CA ILE A 141 -8.28 -21.00 4.70
C ILE A 141 -8.04 -21.96 3.51
N ARG A 142 -6.89 -21.87 2.84
CA ARG A 142 -6.53 -22.80 1.75
C ARG A 142 -6.29 -24.22 2.24
N ALA A 143 -5.70 -24.40 3.42
CA ALA A 143 -5.49 -25.72 4.02
C ALA A 143 -6.83 -26.39 4.39
N LEU A 144 -7.78 -25.62 4.94
CA LEU A 144 -9.13 -26.10 5.26
C LEU A 144 -9.93 -26.45 3.99
N GLY A 145 -9.90 -25.60 2.96
CA GLY A 145 -10.60 -25.88 1.70
C GLY A 145 -10.12 -27.12 0.93
N LYS A 146 -8.88 -27.57 1.17
CA LYS A 146 -8.36 -28.84 0.62
C LYS A 146 -8.84 -30.08 1.38
N ARG A 147 -9.22 -29.95 2.66
CA ARG A 147 -9.71 -31.06 3.48
C ARG A 147 -11.17 -31.44 3.19
N PHE A 148 -11.96 -30.53 2.63
CA PHE A 148 -13.39 -30.74 2.31
C PHE A 148 -13.64 -31.19 0.86
N ARG A 149 -12.60 -31.52 0.08
CA ARG A 149 -12.73 -32.11 -1.27
C ARG A 149 -12.28 -33.58 -1.31
N ARG A 150 -12.78 -34.39 -0.39
CA ARG A 150 -12.67 -35.86 -0.42
C ARG A 150 -14.03 -36.47 -0.19
#